data_AF-A0A0F6W1Y9-F1
#
_entry.id   AF-A0A0F6W1Y9-F1
#
_cell.length_a   1.000
_cell.length_b   1.000
_cell.length_c   1.000
_cell.angle_alpha   90.00
_cell.angle_beta   90.00
_cell.angle_gamma   90.00
#
_symmetry.space_group_name_H-M   'P 1'
#
loop_
_entity.id
_entity.type
_entity.pdbx_description
1 polymer ?
#
loop_
_entity_poly.entity_id
_entity_poly.type
_entity_poly.pdbx_seq_one_letter_code
_entity_poly.pdbx_strand_id
1 'polypeptide(L)'
;MSFGKNPHVAKAEAAEQKAEAARDGDARKRAYLEAAHLWERAAEREKPGKKRDEYLANAERDRGLAEGAEQERDEADVETAKVIPFRPRSSD
;
A
#
# COMPACT_ATOMS: atom_id res chain seq x y z
N MET A 1 -6.70 28.70 -8.77
CA MET A 1 -5.95 28.46 -10.02
C MET A 1 -4.52 28.04 -9.64
N SER A 2 -4.11 26.81 -9.95
CA SER A 2 -2.74 26.31 -9.70
C SER A 2 -2.21 25.63 -10.97
N PHE A 3 -1.88 26.42 -11.99
CA PHE A 3 -1.43 25.94 -13.31
C PHE A 3 0.10 25.74 -13.37
N GLY A 4 0.66 25.14 -12.33
CA GLY A 4 2.10 24.86 -12.27
C GLY A 4 2.52 23.80 -11.25
N LYS A 5 1.56 23.18 -10.53
CA LYS A 5 1.84 22.07 -9.63
C LYS A 5 1.62 20.75 -10.36
N ASN A 6 2.51 19.80 -10.11
CA ASN A 6 2.45 18.47 -10.67
C ASN A 6 1.14 17.79 -10.23
N PRO A 7 0.22 17.47 -11.17
CA PRO A 7 -1.10 16.95 -10.81
C PRO A 7 -1.04 15.52 -10.25
N HIS A 8 0.09 14.85 -10.42
CA HIS A 8 0.30 13.50 -9.89
C HIS A 8 0.58 13.51 -8.39
N VAL A 9 1.18 14.59 -7.86
CA VAL A 9 1.49 14.74 -6.42
C VAL A 9 0.20 14.74 -5.60
N ALA A 10 -0.77 15.58 -5.95
CA ALA A 10 -2.05 15.63 -5.23
C ALA A 10 -2.84 14.31 -5.33
N LYS A 11 -2.67 13.56 -6.42
CA LYS A 11 -3.28 12.24 -6.57
C LYS A 11 -2.56 11.18 -5.73
N ALA A 12 -1.23 11.26 -5.64
CA ALA A 12 -0.43 10.37 -4.82
C ALA A 12 -0.77 10.55 -3.34
N GLU A 13 -0.79 11.80 -2.85
CA GLU A 13 -1.20 12.13 -1.47
C GLU A 13 -2.63 11.66 -1.15
N ALA A 14 -3.56 11.77 -2.10
CA ALA A 14 -4.92 11.26 -1.94
C ALA A 14 -4.97 9.73 -1.88
N ALA A 15 -4.09 9.04 -2.61
CA ALA A 15 -3.97 7.59 -2.58
C ALA A 15 -3.33 7.09 -1.27
N GLU A 16 -2.30 7.79 -0.76
CA GLU A 16 -1.71 7.54 0.57
C GLU A 16 -2.78 7.66 1.67
N GLN A 17 -3.53 8.77 1.70
CA GLN A 17 -4.63 8.95 2.67
C GLN A 17 -5.69 7.85 2.57
N LYS A 18 -5.99 7.39 1.36
CA LYS A 18 -6.91 6.27 1.14
C LYS A 18 -6.34 4.96 1.70
N ALA A 19 -5.04 4.74 1.58
CA ALA A 19 -4.37 3.57 2.14
C ALA A 19 -4.40 3.58 3.68
N GLU A 20 -4.14 4.74 4.30
CA GLU A 20 -4.24 4.92 5.75
C GLU A 20 -5.67 4.72 6.26
N ALA A 21 -6.67 5.25 5.54
CA ALA A 21 -8.08 5.09 5.88
C ALA A 21 -8.62 3.68 5.58
N ALA A 22 -7.91 2.88 4.78
CA ALA A 22 -8.34 1.53 4.43
C ALA A 22 -8.20 0.58 5.64
N ARG A 23 -9.33 -0.04 5.99
CA ARG A 23 -9.40 -1.12 6.99
C ARG A 23 -8.96 -2.47 6.44
N ASP A 24 -9.15 -2.65 5.14
CA ASP A 24 -8.73 -3.84 4.41
C ASP A 24 -7.28 -3.65 3.96
N GLY A 25 -6.36 -4.43 4.52
CA GLY A 25 -4.96 -4.56 4.11
C GLY A 25 -4.74 -4.79 2.60
N ASP A 26 -5.61 -5.48 1.86
CA ASP A 26 -5.45 -5.62 0.39
C ASP A 26 -5.78 -4.30 -0.29
N ALA A 27 -6.85 -3.64 0.15
CA ALA A 27 -7.21 -2.31 -0.33
C ALA A 27 -6.13 -1.27 0.04
N ARG A 28 -5.54 -1.38 1.24
CA ARG A 28 -4.40 -0.58 1.70
C ARG A 28 -3.18 -0.81 0.81
N LYS A 29 -2.80 -2.08 0.59
CA LYS A 29 -1.69 -2.46 -0.30
C LYS A 29 -1.86 -1.85 -1.69
N ARG A 30 -3.03 -2.06 -2.30
CA ARG A 30 -3.33 -1.52 -3.64
C ARG A 30 -3.27 0.01 -3.66
N ALA A 31 -3.79 0.67 -2.62
CA ALA A 31 -3.74 2.13 -2.51
C ALA A 31 -2.30 2.66 -2.37
N TYR A 32 -1.43 2.00 -1.59
CA TYR A 32 -0.02 2.35 -1.51
C TYR A 32 0.74 2.09 -2.83
N LEU A 33 0.45 0.99 -3.53
CA LEU A 33 1.05 0.73 -4.85
C LEU A 33 0.64 1.78 -5.89
N GLU A 34 -0.62 2.21 -5.88
CA GLU A 34 -1.11 3.30 -6.72
C GLU A 34 -0.45 4.64 -6.35
N ALA A 35 -0.30 4.93 -5.05
CA ALA A 35 0.42 6.12 -4.58
C ALA A 35 1.86 6.13 -5.09
N ALA A 36 2.57 5.01 -4.95
CA ALA A 36 3.94 4.86 -5.44
C ALA A 36 4.07 5.11 -6.94
N HIS A 37 3.16 4.54 -7.74
CA HIS A 37 3.16 4.74 -9.18
C HIS A 37 2.90 6.22 -9.54
N LEU A 38 1.99 6.89 -8.83
CA LEU A 38 1.71 8.30 -9.05
C LEU A 38 2.90 9.19 -8.66
N TRP A 39 3.64 8.86 -7.61
CA TRP A 39 4.88 9.52 -7.22
C TRP A 39 5.97 9.36 -8.29
N GLU A 40 6.13 8.18 -8.90
CA GLU A 40 7.06 7.99 -10.02
C GLU A 40 6.67 8.84 -11.24
N ARG A 41 5.38 8.88 -11.59
CA ARG A 41 4.88 9.75 -12.66
C ARG A 41 5.05 11.23 -12.34
N ALA A 42 4.98 11.59 -11.05
CA ALA A 42 5.31 12.92 -10.61
C ALA A 42 6.81 13.21 -10.83
N ALA A 43 7.69 12.28 -10.46
CA ALA A 43 9.14 12.39 -10.63
C ALA A 43 9.55 12.52 -12.11
N GLU A 44 8.93 11.75 -13.02
CA GLU A 44 9.18 11.81 -14.46
C GLU A 44 8.90 13.17 -15.08
N ARG A 45 7.91 13.90 -14.53
CA ARG A 45 7.47 15.20 -15.04
C ARG A 45 8.25 16.37 -14.42
N GLU A 46 8.90 16.14 -13.29
CA GLU A 46 9.69 17.16 -12.60
C GLU A 46 11.10 17.27 -13.19
N LYS A 47 11.70 18.46 -13.11
CA LYS A 47 13.10 18.62 -13.54
C LYS A 47 14.02 17.83 -12.61
N PRO A 48 15.14 17.29 -13.13
CA PRO A 48 16.12 16.60 -12.29
C PRO A 48 16.62 17.53 -11.18
N GLY A 49 16.57 17.02 -9.95
CA GLY A 49 16.89 17.77 -8.74
C GLY A 49 16.14 17.23 -7.53
N LYS A 50 16.30 17.91 -6.38
CA LYS A 50 15.83 17.44 -5.06
C LYS A 50 14.37 16.99 -5.05
N LYS A 51 13.47 17.71 -5.74
CA LYS A 51 12.03 17.35 -5.79
C LYS A 51 11.77 16.04 -6.50
N ARG A 52 12.50 15.74 -7.57
CA ARG A 52 12.41 14.45 -8.27
C ARG A 52 12.84 13.34 -7.33
N ASP A 53 13.95 13.53 -6.62
CA ASP A 53 14.49 12.55 -5.68
C ASP A 53 13.53 12.33 -4.50
N GLU A 54 12.91 13.39 -3.98
CA GLU A 54 11.85 13.32 -2.96
C GLU A 54 10.65 12.49 -3.45
N TYR A 55 10.20 12.67 -4.69
CA TYR A 55 9.10 11.90 -5.25
C TYR A 55 9.47 10.42 -5.43
N LEU A 56 10.70 10.12 -5.87
CA LEU A 56 11.17 8.73 -5.96
C LEU A 56 11.29 8.08 -4.58
N ALA A 57 11.80 8.80 -3.57
CA ALA A 57 11.88 8.31 -2.20
C ALA A 57 10.48 8.02 -1.62
N ASN A 58 9.49 8.87 -1.91
CA ASN A 58 8.10 8.60 -1.54
C ASN A 58 7.55 7.34 -2.21
N ALA A 59 7.84 7.14 -3.50
CA ALA A 59 7.41 5.94 -4.21
C ALA A 59 8.01 4.66 -3.61
N GLU A 60 9.29 4.68 -3.27
CA GLU A 60 9.96 3.54 -2.61
C GLU A 60 9.40 3.27 -1.22
N ARG A 61 9.17 4.34 -0.43
CA ARG A 61 8.54 4.23 0.89
C ARG A 61 7.16 3.57 0.82
N ASP A 62 6.31 4.03 -0.11
CA ASP A 62 4.96 3.49 -0.27
C ASP A 62 4.98 2.03 -0.76
N ARG A 63 5.92 1.65 -1.63
CA ARG A 63 6.14 0.24 -1.99
C ARG A 63 6.51 -0.61 -0.78
N GLY A 64 7.41 -0.13 0.07
CA GLY A 64 7.77 -0.82 1.31
C GLY A 64 6.58 -1.00 2.26
N LEU A 65 5.71 0.01 2.37
CA LEU A 65 4.47 -0.09 3.16
C LEU A 65 3.46 -1.08 2.55
N ALA A 66 3.39 -1.15 1.22
CA ALA A 66 2.54 -2.09 0.51
C ALA A 66 3.00 -3.55 0.70
N GLU A 67 4.31 -3.79 0.70
CA GLU A 67 4.91 -5.11 0.94
C GLU A 67 4.82 -5.53 2.41
N GLY A 68 5.10 -4.62 3.35
CA GLY A 68 4.96 -4.89 4.78
C GLY A 68 3.53 -5.23 5.21
N ALA A 69 2.52 -4.71 4.50
CA ALA A 69 1.11 -5.04 4.74
C ALA A 69 0.73 -6.49 4.37
N GLU A 70 1.53 -7.19 3.55
CA GLU A 70 1.29 -8.62 3.25
C GLU A 70 1.71 -9.53 4.42
N GLN A 71 2.81 -9.19 5.09
CA GLN A 71 3.34 -9.99 6.20
C GLN A 71 2.36 -10.05 7.38
N GLU A 72 1.60 -8.99 7.63
CA GLU A 72 0.56 -8.98 8.68
C GLU A 72 -0.68 -9.85 8.34
N ARG A 73 -0.97 -10.09 7.05
CA ARG A 73 -2.11 -10.94 6.64
C ARG A 73 -1.79 -12.42 6.68
N ASP A 74 -0.62 -12.79 6.16
CA ASP A 74 -0.20 -14.18 6.09
C ASP A 74 -0.12 -14.81 7.50
N GLU A 75 0.15 -14.02 8.55
CA GLU A 75 0.11 -14.51 9.94
C GLU A 75 -1.32 -14.67 10.49
N ALA A 76 -2.27 -13.81 10.10
CA ALA A 76 -3.64 -13.82 10.62
C ALA A 76 -4.52 -14.97 10.08
N ASP A 77 -4.30 -15.40 8.83
CA ASP A 77 -5.02 -16.51 8.21
C ASP A 77 -4.55 -17.90 8.71
N VAL A 78 -3.32 -18.00 9.23
CA VAL A 78 -2.76 -19.28 9.71
C VAL A 78 -3.24 -19.61 11.13
N GLU A 79 -3.62 -18.61 11.93
CA GLU A 79 -4.06 -18.84 13.32
C GLU A 79 -5.50 -19.37 13.43
N THR A 80 -6.37 -19.07 12.46
CA THR A 80 -7.74 -19.61 12.44
C THR A 80 -7.83 -21.07 12.01
N ALA A 81 -6.82 -21.61 11.34
CA ALA A 81 -6.79 -23.00 10.88
C ALA A 81 -6.38 -24.01 11.97
N LYS A 82 -5.91 -23.58 13.15
CA LYS A 82 -5.39 -24.48 14.21
C LYS A 82 -6.42 -24.95 15.25
N VAL A 83 -7.68 -24.51 15.20
CA VAL A 83 -8.69 -24.81 16.24
C VAL A 83 -9.90 -25.58 15.70
N ILE A 84 -9.67 -26.70 15.01
CA ILE A 84 -10.70 -27.75 14.92
C ILE A 84 -10.09 -29.03 15.46
N PRO A 85 -10.27 -29.37 16.75
CA PRO A 85 -9.99 -30.72 17.21
C PRO A 85 -10.98 -31.66 16.52
N PHE A 86 -10.49 -32.37 15.50
CA PHE A 86 -11.19 -33.49 14.88
C PHE A 86 -11.46 -34.54 15.97
N ARG A 87 -12.68 -34.54 16.52
CA ARG A 87 -13.13 -35.56 17.46
C ARG A 87 -13.69 -36.72 16.64
N PRO A 88 -13.04 -37.91 16.62
CA PRO A 88 -13.62 -39.06 15.92
C PRO A 88 -14.92 -39.46 16.63
N ARG A 89 -16.01 -39.49 15.86
CA ARG A 89 -17.31 -39.97 16.30
C ARG A 89 -17.25 -41.50 16.39
N SER A 90 -16.93 -42.02 17.58
CA SER A 90 -17.21 -43.43 17.89
C SER A 90 -18.71 -43.66 17.70
N SER A 91 -19.08 -44.54 16.76
CA SER A 91 -20.42 -45.14 16.73
C SER A 91 -20.32 -46.56 17.25
N ASP A 92 -21.24 -46.81 18.16
CA ASP A 92 -21.72 -48.05 18.78
C ASP A 92 -21.57 -49.32 17.91
#